data_AF-A0A1N6EEX3-F1
#
_entry.id   AF-A0A1N6EEX3-F1
#
_cell.length_a   1.000
_cell.length_b   1.000
_cell.length_c   1.000
_cell.angle_alpha   90.00
_cell.angle_beta   90.00
_cell.angle_gamma   90.00
#
_symmetry.space_group_name_H-M   'P 1'
#
loop_
_entity.id
_entity.type
_entity.pdbx_description
1 polymer ?
#
loop_
_entity_poly.entity_id
_entity_poly.type
_entity_poly.pdbx_seq_one_letter_code
_entity_poly.pdbx_strand_id
1 'polypeptide(L)'
;MKFISLTIVSALIVVFVNPFFPYWIVMILIGILSAVFGLKGFVSFLAGGLGMGLAWVGQTVYLSFMTGSPLPDQMAEIMGASSGVFLSAITGLIGFLLGGFSAYSGSLFRRMLKKKPDNIYRG
;
A
#
# COMPACT_ATOMS: atom_id res chain seq x y z
N MET A 1 -2.08 17.37 6.75
CA MET A 1 -1.66 17.02 5.37
C MET A 1 -2.18 15.63 5.03
N LYS A 2 -3.40 15.52 4.47
CA LYS A 2 -4.12 14.23 4.36
C LYS A 2 -3.32 13.13 3.65
N PHE A 3 -2.53 13.49 2.65
CA PHE A 3 -1.65 12.58 1.92
C PHE A 3 -0.66 11.88 2.86
N ILE A 4 0.20 12.66 3.54
CA ILE A 4 1.21 12.13 4.47
C ILE A 4 0.56 11.30 5.57
N SER A 5 -0.56 11.77 6.12
CA SER A 5 -1.29 11.03 7.15
C SER A 5 -1.81 9.68 6.62
N LEU A 6 -2.38 9.62 5.41
CA LEU A 6 -2.82 8.35 4.82
C LEU A 6 -1.63 7.42 4.56
N THR A 7 -0.51 7.94 4.05
CA THR A 7 0.71 7.15 3.81
C THR A 7 1.24 6.53 5.10
N ILE A 8 1.41 7.34 6.16
CA ILE A 8 1.94 6.88 7.44
C ILE A 8 0.99 5.85 8.06
N VAL A 9 -0.31 6.12 8.12
CA VAL A 9 -1.26 5.17 8.73
C VAL A 9 -1.35 3.87 7.91
N SER A 10 -1.29 3.95 6.59
CA SER A 10 -1.23 2.74 5.74
C SER A 10 0.02 1.91 6.02
N ALA A 11 1.19 2.56 6.14
CA ALA A 11 2.43 1.88 6.49
C ALA A 11 2.37 1.22 7.87
N LEU A 12 1.83 1.92 8.88
CA LEU A 12 1.64 1.35 10.22
C LEU A 12 0.69 0.15 10.21
N ILE A 13 -0.43 0.24 9.49
CA ILE A 13 -1.34 -0.90 9.31
C ILE A 13 -0.57 -2.08 8.70
N VAL A 14 0.20 -1.86 7.64
CA VAL A 14 0.95 -2.94 6.99
C VAL A 14 1.94 -3.58 7.96
N VAL A 15 2.74 -2.78 8.69
CA VAL A 15 3.75 -3.29 9.63
C VAL A 15 3.13 -4.08 10.78
N PHE A 16 2.03 -3.60 11.36
CA PHE A 16 1.44 -4.22 12.55
C PHE A 16 0.38 -5.29 12.26
N VAL A 17 -0.27 -5.26 11.10
CA VAL A 17 -1.36 -6.19 10.75
C VAL A 17 -0.88 -7.36 9.90
N ASN A 18 0.05 -7.15 8.96
CA ASN A 18 0.58 -8.25 8.12
C ASN A 18 1.17 -9.44 8.91
N PRO A 19 1.79 -9.27 10.10
CA PRO A 19 2.28 -10.43 10.86
C PRO A 19 1.18 -11.39 11.34
N PHE A 20 -0.05 -10.90 11.50
CA PHE A 20 -1.18 -11.68 12.04
C PHE A 20 -2.20 -12.06 10.97
N PHE A 21 -2.22 -11.36 9.84
CA PHE A 21 -3.23 -11.50 8.82
C PHE A 21 -2.62 -11.51 7.41
N PRO A 22 -3.22 -12.24 6.46
CA PRO A 22 -2.80 -12.20 5.06
C PRO A 22 -2.89 -10.79 4.44
N TYR A 23 -2.05 -10.53 3.44
CA TYR A 23 -1.94 -9.21 2.80
C TYR A 23 -3.25 -8.68 2.19
N TRP A 24 -4.17 -9.57 1.77
CA TRP A 24 -5.46 -9.15 1.20
C TRP A 24 -6.38 -8.49 2.24
N ILE A 25 -6.24 -8.83 3.54
CA ILE A 25 -6.96 -8.13 4.62
C ILE A 25 -6.46 -6.69 4.71
N VAL A 26 -5.15 -6.50 4.67
CA VAL A 26 -4.53 -5.17 4.71
C VAL A 26 -4.93 -4.33 3.50
N MET A 27 -5.07 -4.93 2.32
CA MET A 27 -5.64 -4.25 1.14
C MET A 27 -7.05 -3.70 1.41
N ILE A 28 -7.93 -4.50 2.02
CA ILE A 28 -9.29 -4.04 2.39
C ILE A 28 -9.22 -2.88 3.40
N LEU A 29 -8.36 -2.98 4.41
CA LEU A 29 -8.18 -1.93 5.43
C LEU A 29 -7.67 -0.62 4.82
N ILE A 30 -6.68 -0.67 3.92
CA ILE A 30 -6.17 0.50 3.19
C ILE A 30 -7.28 1.13 2.34
N GLY A 31 -8.13 0.32 1.70
CA GLY A 31 -9.30 0.79 0.97
C GLY A 31 -10.29 1.53 1.86
N ILE A 32 -10.67 0.95 3.00
CA ILE A 32 -11.56 1.59 3.99
C ILE A 32 -10.94 2.89 4.49
N LEU A 33 -9.66 2.88 4.84
CA LEU A 33 -8.94 4.06 5.33
C LEU A 33 -8.93 5.19 4.30
N SER A 34 -8.64 4.89 3.04
CA SER A 34 -8.68 5.87 1.95
C SER A 34 -10.09 6.45 1.76
N ALA A 35 -11.12 5.60 1.85
CA ALA A 35 -12.51 6.03 1.80
C ALA A 35 -12.83 7.01 2.94
N VAL A 36 -12.33 6.78 4.17
CA VAL A 36 -12.53 7.67 5.33
C VAL A 36 -11.75 8.98 5.21
N PHE A 37 -10.51 8.95 4.71
CA PHE A 37 -9.67 10.15 4.55
C PHE A 37 -10.15 11.08 3.43
N GLY A 38 -10.70 10.52 2.36
CA GLY A 38 -11.34 11.27 1.28
C GLY A 38 -10.37 12.02 0.37
N LEU A 39 -9.15 11.49 0.22
CA LEU A 39 -8.25 11.92 -0.85
C LEU A 39 -8.86 11.59 -2.20
N LYS A 40 -8.54 12.39 -3.21
CA LYS A 40 -9.15 12.33 -4.53
C LYS A 40 -8.21 11.64 -5.52
N GLY A 41 -8.74 10.65 -6.23
CA GLY A 41 -8.13 10.15 -7.47
C GLY A 41 -6.73 9.59 -7.25
N PHE A 42 -5.80 9.91 -8.16
CA PHE A 42 -4.43 9.39 -8.16
C PHE A 42 -3.62 9.75 -6.89
N VAL A 43 -3.99 10.81 -6.17
CA VAL A 43 -3.33 11.17 -4.90
C VAL A 43 -3.55 10.11 -3.82
N SER A 44 -4.73 9.48 -3.80
CA SER A 44 -5.01 8.36 -2.89
C SER A 44 -4.20 7.11 -3.25
N PHE A 45 -4.02 6.85 -4.55
CA PHE A 45 -3.18 5.77 -5.06
C PHE A 45 -1.73 5.94 -4.58
N LEU A 46 -1.13 7.11 -4.80
CA LEU A 46 0.24 7.37 -4.36
C LEU A 46 0.40 7.25 -2.84
N ALA A 47 -0.58 7.71 -2.05
CA ALA A 47 -0.50 7.64 -0.59
C ALA A 47 -0.55 6.18 -0.08
N GLY A 48 -1.54 5.41 -0.53
CA GLY A 48 -1.67 4.00 -0.14
C GLY A 48 -0.52 3.14 -0.68
N GLY A 49 -0.10 3.41 -1.92
CA GLY A 49 1.01 2.71 -2.55
C GLY A 49 2.33 2.98 -1.85
N LEU A 50 2.67 4.24 -1.57
CA LEU A 50 3.88 4.55 -0.79
C LEU A 50 3.81 3.92 0.60
N GLY A 51 2.64 3.91 1.25
CA GLY A 51 2.49 3.30 2.57
C GLY A 51 2.84 1.81 2.56
N MET A 52 2.22 1.03 1.66
CA MET A 52 2.43 -0.42 1.60
C MET A 52 3.77 -0.80 0.97
N GLY A 53 4.18 -0.12 -0.11
CA GLY A 53 5.45 -0.37 -0.78
C GLY A 53 6.65 -0.07 0.11
N LEU A 54 6.68 1.08 0.79
CA LEU A 54 7.77 1.42 1.72
C LEU A 54 7.76 0.51 2.94
N ALA A 55 6.59 0.10 3.45
CA ALA A 55 6.53 -0.85 4.55
C ALA A 55 7.14 -2.21 4.16
N TRP A 56 6.83 -2.73 2.97
CA TRP A 56 7.37 -4.01 2.52
C TRP A 56 8.88 -3.95 2.27
N VAL A 57 9.37 -2.92 1.57
CA VAL A 57 10.83 -2.73 1.41
C VAL A 57 11.51 -2.54 2.76
N GLY A 58 10.93 -1.71 3.63
CA GLY A 58 11.45 -1.46 4.97
C GLY A 58 11.56 -2.75 5.78
N GLN A 59 10.55 -3.62 5.73
CA GLN A 59 10.56 -4.92 6.40
C GLN A 59 11.58 -5.88 5.81
N THR A 60 11.70 -5.97 4.48
CA THR A 60 12.68 -6.88 3.85
C THR A 60 14.11 -6.45 4.19
N VAL A 61 14.39 -5.15 4.14
CA VAL A 61 15.69 -4.57 4.51
C VAL A 61 15.98 -4.76 6.00
N TYR A 62 15.01 -4.45 6.87
CA TYR A 62 15.15 -4.63 8.32
C TYR A 62 15.45 -6.08 8.70
N LEU A 63 14.70 -7.04 8.16
CA LEU A 63 14.91 -8.46 8.43
C LEU A 63 16.26 -8.95 7.92
N SER A 64 16.68 -8.50 6.73
CA SER A 64 17.98 -8.84 6.16
C SER A 64 19.13 -8.36 7.06
N PHE A 65 19.06 -7.11 7.52
CA PHE A 65 20.08 -6.54 8.41
C PHE A 65 20.08 -7.17 9.81
N MET A 66 18.92 -7.41 10.40
CA MET A 66 18.82 -7.94 11.78
C MET A 66 19.20 -9.41 11.88
N THR A 67 18.94 -10.20 10.84
CA THR A 67 19.23 -11.64 10.84
C THR A 67 20.59 -11.98 10.24
N GLY A 68 21.16 -11.09 9.41
CA GLY A 68 22.36 -11.40 8.61
C GLY A 68 22.18 -12.62 7.70
N SER A 69 20.92 -12.98 7.39
CA SER A 69 20.59 -14.23 6.74
C SER A 69 20.87 -14.19 5.24
N PRO A 70 21.42 -15.26 4.63
CA PRO A 70 21.55 -15.38 3.17
C PRO A 70 20.22 -15.73 2.47
N LEU A 71 19.11 -15.89 3.21
CA LEU A 71 17.81 -16.27 2.67
C LEU A 71 17.33 -15.40 1.50
N PRO A 72 17.47 -14.05 1.50
CA PRO A 72 17.03 -13.25 0.37
C PRO A 72 17.74 -13.61 -0.93
N ASP A 73 19.04 -13.90 -0.87
CA ASP A 73 19.83 -14.28 -2.05
C ASP A 73 19.52 -15.70 -2.51
N GLN A 74 19.32 -16.64 -1.57
CA GLN A 74 18.86 -18.00 -1.90
C GLN A 74 17.49 -18.00 -2.58
N MET A 75 16.56 -17.19 -2.07
CA MET A 75 15.23 -17.03 -2.68
C MET A 75 15.34 -16.38 -4.06
N ALA A 76 16.24 -15.40 -4.22
CA ALA A 76 16.49 -14.80 -5.53
C ALA A 76 17.00 -15.85 -6.54
N GLU A 77 17.96 -16.69 -6.16
CA GLU A 77 18.48 -17.76 -7.01
C GLU A 77 17.38 -18.75 -7.43
N ILE A 78 16.58 -19.23 -6.48
CA ILE A 78 15.45 -20.14 -6.75
C ILE A 78 14.42 -19.50 -7.70
N MET A 79 14.18 -18.20 -7.56
CA MET A 79 13.24 -17.44 -8.40
C MET A 79 13.84 -16.97 -9.73
N GLY A 80 15.12 -17.24 -10.00
CA GLY A 80 15.82 -16.75 -11.20
C GLY A 80 16.04 -15.23 -11.21
N ALA A 81 16.02 -14.58 -10.05
CA ALA A 81 16.31 -13.17 -9.87
C ALA A 81 17.83 -12.93 -9.69
N SER A 82 18.28 -11.73 -10.05
CA SER A 82 19.72 -11.40 -10.03
C SER A 82 20.33 -11.25 -8.63
N SER A 83 19.54 -10.87 -7.63
CA SER A 83 19.98 -10.71 -6.23
C SER A 83 18.80 -10.59 -5.28
N GLY A 84 19.01 -10.83 -3.98
CA GLY A 84 18.01 -10.60 -2.94
C GLY A 84 17.56 -9.14 -2.84
N VAL A 85 18.44 -8.19 -3.20
CA VAL A 85 18.12 -6.77 -3.30
C VAL A 85 17.13 -6.50 -4.43
N PHE A 86 17.36 -7.09 -5.60
CA PHE A 86 16.43 -6.97 -6.73
C PHE A 86 15.07 -7.59 -6.41
N LEU A 87 15.05 -8.75 -5.73
CA LEU A 87 13.82 -9.38 -5.27
C LEU A 87 13.07 -8.51 -4.24
N SER A 88 13.79 -7.85 -3.34
CA SER A 88 13.22 -6.88 -2.39
C SER A 88 12.60 -5.67 -3.09
N ALA A 89 13.24 -5.16 -4.15
CA ALA A 89 12.70 -4.06 -4.94
C ALA A 89 11.41 -4.45 -5.68
N ILE A 90 11.36 -5.66 -6.26
CA ILE A 90 10.14 -6.21 -6.86
C ILE A 90 9.03 -6.36 -5.81
N THR A 91 9.37 -6.88 -4.63
CA THR A 91 8.42 -7.00 -3.52
C THR A 91 7.85 -5.64 -3.15
N GLY A 92 8.70 -4.62 -3.01
CA GLY A 92 8.27 -3.24 -2.78
C GLY A 92 7.35 -2.69 -3.86
N LEU A 93 7.67 -2.94 -5.13
CA LEU A 93 6.85 -2.52 -6.26
C LEU A 93 5.47 -3.19 -6.25
N ILE A 94 5.42 -4.49 -5.96
CA ILE A 94 4.15 -5.22 -5.81
C ILE A 94 3.35 -4.63 -4.64
N GLY A 95 3.98 -4.43 -3.48
CA GLY A 95 3.34 -3.79 -2.34
C GLY A 95 2.80 -2.39 -2.67
N PHE A 96 3.55 -1.60 -3.44
CA PHE A 96 3.14 -0.28 -3.91
C PHE A 96 1.89 -0.36 -4.80
N LEU A 97 1.87 -1.28 -5.76
CA LEU A 97 0.71 -1.46 -6.64
C LEU A 97 -0.52 -1.92 -5.84
N LEU A 98 -0.36 -2.92 -4.95
CA LEU A 98 -1.45 -3.44 -4.12
C LEU A 98 -2.03 -2.36 -3.21
N GLY A 99 -1.19 -1.64 -2.47
CA GLY A 99 -1.63 -0.55 -1.60
C GLY A 99 -2.24 0.62 -2.39
N GLY A 100 -1.67 0.92 -3.55
CA GLY A 100 -2.13 2.00 -4.42
C GLY A 100 -3.52 1.73 -4.98
N PHE A 101 -3.73 0.55 -5.57
CA PHE A 101 -5.06 0.17 -6.08
C PHE A 101 -6.09 0.02 -4.97
N SER A 102 -5.69 -0.48 -3.80
CA SER A 102 -6.56 -0.55 -2.63
C SER A 102 -7.07 0.82 -2.21
N ALA A 103 -6.15 1.79 -2.04
CA ALA A 103 -6.52 3.15 -1.67
C ALA A 103 -7.32 3.86 -2.78
N TYR A 104 -6.98 3.63 -4.05
CA TYR A 104 -7.70 4.20 -5.18
C TYR A 104 -9.16 3.72 -5.22
N SER A 105 -9.38 2.41 -5.08
CA SER A 105 -10.71 1.80 -4.98
C SER A 105 -11.53 2.38 -3.83
N GLY A 106 -10.93 2.53 -2.64
CA GLY A 106 -11.58 3.19 -1.51
C GLY A 106 -12.00 4.64 -1.78
N SER A 107 -11.14 5.41 -2.44
CA SER A 107 -11.43 6.79 -2.86
C SER A 107 -12.60 6.84 -3.86
N LEU A 108 -12.61 5.94 -4.85
CA LEU A 108 -13.69 5.85 -5.83
C LEU A 108 -15.01 5.42 -5.18
N PHE A 109 -14.99 4.43 -4.31
CA PHE A 109 -16.15 3.97 -3.56
C PHE A 109 -16.80 5.10 -2.76
N ARG A 110 -15.99 5.90 -2.04
CA ARG A 110 -16.49 7.09 -1.32
C ARG A 110 -17.17 8.09 -2.25
N ARG A 111 -16.67 8.26 -3.48
CA ARG A 111 -17.28 9.19 -4.45
C ARG A 111 -18.62 8.69 -4.95
N MET A 112 -18.79 7.38 -5.15
CA MET A 112 -20.07 6.79 -5.55
C MET A 112 -21.17 7.06 -4.51
N LEU A 113 -20.80 7.11 -3.22
CA LEU A 113 -21.73 7.39 -2.13
C LEU A 113 -22.09 8.88 -1.97
N LYS A 114 -21.38 9.81 -2.62
CA LYS A 114 -21.71 11.23 -2.56
C LYS A 114 -22.81 11.55 -3.59
N LYS A 115 -23.97 12.05 -3.11
CA LYS A 115 -25.02 12.57 -3.99
C LYS A 115 -24.47 13.67 -4.89
N LYS A 116 -24.71 13.58 -6.20
CA LYS A 116 -24.56 14.71 -7.11
C LYS A 116 -25.66 15.73 -6.79
N PRO A 117 -25.39 17.04 -6.81
CA PRO A 117 -26.45 18.03 -6.66
C PRO A 117 -27.44 17.89 -7.83
N ASP A 118 -28.72 17.68 -7.51
CA ASP A 118 -29.81 17.43 -8.47
C ASP A 118 -30.19 18.65 -9.33
N ASN A 119 -29.52 19.80 -9.15
CA ASN A 119 -29.94 21.04 -9.79
C ASN A 119 -28.77 21.82 -10.39
N ILE A 120 -28.47 21.52 -11.66
CA ILE A 120 -27.46 22.22 -12.47
C ILE A 120 -28.07 23.44 -13.18
N TYR A 121 -29.42 23.58 -13.19
CA TYR A 121 -30.14 24.56 -14.02
C TYR A 121 -31.08 25.51 -13.24
N ARG A 122 -30.97 25.62 -11.91
CA ARG A 122 -31.64 26.72 -11.18
C ARG A 122 -30.74 27.95 -11.13
N GLY A 123 -30.77 28.69 -12.23
CA GLY A 123 -30.36 30.08 -12.39
C GLY A 123 -31.23 30.68 -13.48
#